data_AF-A0A0D2FT10-F1
#
_entry.id   AF-A0A0D2FT10-F1
#
_cell.length_a   1.000
_cell.length_b   1.000
_cell.length_c   1.000
_cell.angle_alpha   90.00
_cell.angle_beta   90.00
_cell.angle_gamma   90.00
#
_symmetry.space_group_name_H-M   'P 1'
#
loop_
_entity.id
_entity.type
_entity.pdbx_description
1 polymer ?
#
loop_
_entity_poly.entity_id
_entity_poly.type
_entity_poly.pdbx_seq_one_letter_code
_entity_poly.pdbx_strand_id
1 'polypeptide(L)'
;MVKPTVALCARLRFTTKQVGRGFYRGNRTGSMGAHTEYGKYMIDWRKTTHFNVPDTTDFSLSPFVTLEMEQTPRVEEGPGGMLYTPPRVDGLEFLKAWKKLNPAQYDSVVDYQENQAAASEPDYEEVPEQIQESVQQQTYSQGAEAERSPFQHQQTRRMHTSTRRLGYAQLSTPVGSNPPSAKEWLDMTREERKALINAATTAKIRQLKKERGEHISPAEKQAIKSDMKIRLRQELIGTGIFEDKKEYDKMMSAEGRSRANQGLPKRTPEEKRELLLSILQKAGNADSALERILTEPATPGTPL
;
A
#
# COMPACT_ATOMS: atom_id res chain seq x y z
N MET A 1 37.36 41.55 4.27
CA MET A 1 36.72 40.63 3.31
C MET A 1 36.55 41.37 1.98
N VAL A 2 37.28 40.96 0.94
CA VAL A 2 37.25 41.63 -0.37
C VAL A 2 35.93 41.30 -1.06
N LYS A 3 35.15 42.32 -1.43
CA LYS A 3 33.94 42.14 -2.24
C LYS A 3 34.35 42.09 -3.72
N PRO A 4 33.97 41.05 -4.47
CA PRO A 4 34.31 40.95 -5.89
C PRO A 4 33.70 42.11 -6.69
N THR A 5 34.38 42.51 -7.75
CA THR A 5 33.92 43.53 -8.70
C THR A 5 32.64 43.08 -9.41
N VAL A 6 31.74 44.02 -9.70
CA VAL A 6 30.42 43.76 -10.33
C VAL A 6 30.54 42.99 -11.64
N ALA A 7 31.58 43.27 -12.43
CA ALA A 7 31.87 42.55 -13.68
C ALA A 7 32.16 41.05 -13.47
N LEU A 8 32.77 40.69 -12.33
CA LEU A 8 33.07 39.30 -11.98
C LEU A 8 31.82 38.62 -11.45
N CYS A 9 31.00 39.32 -10.67
CA CYS A 9 29.69 38.83 -10.20
C CYS A 9 28.72 38.51 -11.35
N ALA A 10 28.73 39.30 -12.43
CA ALA A 10 27.86 39.09 -13.60
C ALA A 10 28.14 37.79 -14.37
N ARG A 11 29.34 37.21 -14.23
CA ARG A 11 29.73 35.95 -14.91
C ARG A 11 29.48 34.70 -14.06
N LEU A 12 29.18 34.87 -12.77
CA LEU A 12 28.89 33.75 -11.87
C LEU A 12 27.49 33.20 -12.13
N ARG A 13 27.31 31.89 -11.99
CA ARG A 13 26.01 31.24 -12.16
C ARG A 13 25.03 31.72 -11.10
N PHE A 14 23.85 32.15 -11.52
CA PHE A 14 22.81 32.59 -10.60
C PHE A 14 22.35 31.48 -9.65
N THR A 15 22.23 31.88 -8.39
CA THR A 15 21.60 31.12 -7.31
C THR A 15 20.20 31.66 -7.05
N THR A 16 19.38 30.89 -6.34
CA THR A 16 18.00 31.29 -5.99
C THR A 16 17.91 32.55 -5.14
N LYS A 17 19.02 32.99 -4.51
CA LYS A 17 19.05 34.16 -3.62
C LYS A 17 19.47 35.46 -4.32
N GLN A 18 19.98 35.36 -5.54
CA GLN A 18 20.51 36.50 -6.29
C GLN A 18 19.47 37.14 -7.22
N VAL A 19 18.41 36.41 -7.57
CA VAL A 19 17.38 36.85 -8.52
C VAL A 19 16.05 37.02 -7.77
N GLY A 20 15.25 38.00 -8.21
CA GLY A 20 13.94 38.30 -7.62
C GLY A 20 12.84 37.31 -7.99
N ARG A 21 11.61 37.81 -8.09
CA ARG A 21 10.42 36.98 -8.38
C ARG A 21 10.53 36.30 -9.75
N GLY A 22 10.05 35.06 -9.85
CA GLY A 22 9.97 34.30 -11.12
C GLY A 22 11.14 33.36 -11.40
N PHE A 23 12.25 33.47 -10.67
CA PHE A 23 13.37 32.53 -10.83
C PHE A 23 13.29 31.41 -9.78
N TYR A 24 12.96 30.20 -10.22
CA TYR A 24 13.00 28.99 -9.40
C TYR A 24 14.11 28.05 -9.86
N ARG A 25 14.90 27.53 -8.91
CA ARG A 25 15.91 26.51 -9.15
C ARG A 25 15.82 25.46 -8.05
N GLY A 26 15.57 24.21 -8.44
CA GLY A 26 15.41 23.09 -7.50
C GLY A 26 16.75 22.56 -6.96
N ASN A 27 16.67 21.83 -5.84
CA ASN A 27 17.81 21.25 -5.13
C ASN A 27 17.94 19.73 -5.31
N ARG A 28 17.44 19.18 -6.43
CA ARG A 28 17.44 17.73 -6.73
C ARG A 28 16.74 16.86 -5.68
N THR A 29 15.70 17.39 -5.03
CA THR A 29 14.86 16.63 -4.07
C THR A 29 13.99 15.57 -4.74
N GLY A 30 14.01 15.46 -6.07
CA GLY A 30 13.13 14.59 -6.85
C GLY A 30 11.70 15.14 -6.98
N SER A 31 10.94 14.60 -7.93
CA SER A 31 9.51 14.91 -8.08
C SER A 31 8.68 13.90 -7.30
N MET A 32 8.03 14.36 -6.23
CA MET A 32 7.21 13.54 -5.33
C MET A 32 5.74 13.48 -5.78
N GLY A 33 5.41 13.99 -6.96
CA GLY A 33 4.02 14.25 -7.34
C GLY A 33 3.89 15.09 -8.60
N ALA A 34 2.81 15.86 -8.68
CA ALA A 34 2.52 16.74 -9.82
C ALA A 34 1.87 18.05 -9.37
N HIS A 35 2.13 19.12 -10.11
CA HIS A 35 1.37 20.37 -9.97
C HIS A 35 -0.04 20.21 -10.54
N THR A 36 -1.02 20.79 -9.88
CA THR A 36 -2.40 20.91 -10.37
C THR A 36 -2.53 22.13 -11.28
N GLU A 37 -3.57 22.18 -12.12
CA GLU A 37 -3.90 23.34 -12.96
C GLU A 37 -4.01 24.67 -12.18
N TYR A 38 -4.44 24.62 -10.92
CA TYR A 38 -4.57 25.79 -10.03
C TYR A 38 -3.29 26.14 -9.24
N GLY A 39 -2.13 25.59 -9.63
CA GLY A 39 -0.84 25.88 -8.98
C GLY A 39 -0.60 25.19 -7.63
N LYS A 40 -1.54 24.35 -7.14
CA LYS A 40 -1.31 23.47 -5.98
C LYS A 40 -0.39 22.29 -6.36
N TYR A 41 0.04 21.52 -5.37
CA TYR A 41 0.84 20.31 -5.57
C TYR A 41 0.13 19.09 -4.99
N MET A 42 0.03 18.02 -5.77
CA MET A 42 -0.55 16.74 -5.35
C MET A 42 0.56 15.70 -5.23
N ILE A 43 0.68 15.10 -4.03
CA ILE A 43 1.73 14.12 -3.71
C ILE A 43 1.33 12.74 -4.21
N ASP A 44 2.25 12.08 -4.92
CA ASP A 44 2.18 10.67 -5.30
C ASP A 44 3.03 9.85 -4.32
N TRP A 45 2.37 9.16 -3.39
CA TRP A 45 3.03 8.36 -2.36
C TRP A 45 3.90 7.24 -2.93
N ARG A 46 3.67 6.79 -4.17
CA ARG A 46 4.49 5.76 -4.82
C ARG A 46 5.89 6.25 -5.19
N LYS A 47 6.06 7.56 -5.33
CA LYS A 47 7.36 8.22 -5.64
C LYS A 47 8.07 8.72 -4.39
N THR A 48 7.40 8.67 -3.25
CA THR A 48 7.96 9.12 -1.98
C THR A 48 8.98 8.09 -1.51
N THR A 49 10.17 8.56 -1.14
CA THR A 49 11.23 7.70 -0.62
C THR A 49 10.89 7.28 0.81
N HIS A 50 10.89 5.97 1.06
CA HIS A 50 10.70 5.40 2.39
C HIS A 50 12.02 4.76 2.86
N PHE A 51 12.45 5.11 4.08
CA PHE A 51 13.60 4.48 4.73
C PHE A 51 13.08 3.44 5.71
N ASN A 52 13.17 2.16 5.31
CA ASN A 52 12.70 1.05 6.14
C ASN A 52 13.76 0.74 7.20
N VAL A 53 13.44 1.06 8.45
CA VAL A 53 14.30 0.75 9.60
C VAL A 53 13.87 -0.61 10.14
N PRO A 54 14.77 -1.62 10.20
CA PRO A 54 14.45 -2.89 10.85
C PRO A 54 14.25 -2.69 12.35
N ASP A 55 13.58 -3.63 13.01
CA ASP A 55 13.54 -3.62 14.47
C ASP A 55 14.95 -3.91 15.01
N THR A 56 15.44 -3.05 15.90
CA THR A 56 16.80 -3.12 16.45
C THR A 56 16.80 -3.43 17.95
N THR A 57 15.66 -3.78 18.54
CA THR A 57 15.65 -4.29 19.92
C THR A 57 16.50 -5.56 19.98
N ASP A 58 17.43 -5.62 20.93
CA ASP A 58 18.35 -6.76 21.15
C ASP A 58 19.39 -7.01 20.03
N PHE A 59 19.66 -6.03 19.17
CA PHE A 59 20.70 -6.14 18.16
C PHE A 59 22.11 -5.86 18.73
N SER A 60 22.97 -6.88 18.78
CA SER A 60 24.30 -6.82 19.41
C SER A 60 25.41 -6.25 18.51
N LEU A 61 25.16 -6.11 17.19
CA LEU A 61 26.18 -5.64 16.26
C LEU A 61 26.37 -4.13 16.37
N SER A 62 27.62 -3.71 16.52
CA SER A 62 28.04 -2.32 16.58
C SER A 62 28.74 -1.89 15.28
N PRO A 63 28.82 -0.59 14.96
CA PRO A 63 29.55 -0.11 13.78
C PRO A 63 31.07 -0.28 13.90
N PHE A 64 31.57 -0.68 15.05
CA PHE A 64 32.99 -0.89 15.33
C PHE A 64 33.26 -2.35 15.68
N VAL A 65 34.46 -2.81 15.31
CA VAL A 65 35.00 -4.11 15.68
C VAL A 65 36.19 -3.89 16.61
N THR A 66 36.38 -4.77 17.58
CA THR A 66 37.51 -4.72 18.53
C THR A 66 38.83 -4.94 17.80
N LEU A 67 39.87 -4.16 18.13
CA LEU A 67 41.20 -4.29 17.52
C LEU A 67 41.90 -5.62 17.86
N GLU A 68 41.46 -6.30 18.92
CA GLU A 68 41.95 -7.62 19.31
C GLU A 68 41.56 -8.72 18.31
N MET A 69 40.52 -8.49 17.49
CA MET A 69 40.10 -9.43 16.47
C MET A 69 40.96 -9.25 15.21
N GLU A 70 41.67 -10.31 14.82
CA GLU A 70 42.43 -10.32 13.57
C GLU A 70 41.51 -10.24 12.35
N GLN A 71 41.97 -9.54 11.30
CA GLN A 71 41.23 -9.44 10.06
C GLN A 71 41.18 -10.80 9.37
N THR A 72 39.98 -11.35 9.18
CA THR A 72 39.81 -12.63 8.49
C THR A 72 40.19 -12.46 7.01
N PRO A 73 41.30 -13.07 6.53
CA PRO A 73 41.66 -12.99 5.13
C PRO A 73 40.68 -13.83 4.31
N ARG A 74 40.45 -13.44 3.06
CA ARG A 74 39.63 -14.19 2.12
C ARG A 74 40.35 -15.38 1.49
N VAL A 75 41.63 -15.57 1.81
CA VAL A 75 42.47 -16.59 1.21
C VAL A 75 42.06 -17.95 1.80
N GLU A 76 41.72 -18.88 0.93
CA GLU A 76 41.35 -20.25 1.31
C GLU A 76 42.44 -21.22 0.85
N GLU A 77 42.63 -22.30 1.61
CA GLU A 77 43.47 -23.42 1.20
C GLU A 77 42.69 -24.28 0.20
N GLY A 78 43.18 -24.34 -1.05
CA GLY A 78 42.58 -25.19 -2.06
C GLY A 78 42.87 -26.68 -1.83
N PRO A 79 42.22 -27.59 -2.60
CA PRO A 79 42.38 -29.05 -2.47
C PRO A 79 43.81 -29.60 -2.65
N GLY A 80 44.80 -28.77 -3.01
CA GLY A 80 46.21 -29.11 -3.15
C GLY A 80 47.15 -28.32 -2.24
N GLY A 81 46.64 -27.69 -1.17
CA GLY A 81 47.43 -26.85 -0.25
C GLY A 81 47.90 -25.51 -0.84
N MET A 82 47.52 -25.20 -2.09
CA MET A 82 47.76 -23.90 -2.70
C MET A 82 46.76 -22.89 -2.16
N LEU A 83 47.29 -21.79 -1.60
CA LEU A 83 46.51 -20.63 -1.21
C LEU A 83 45.92 -19.99 -2.46
N TYR A 84 44.59 -19.95 -2.56
CA TYR A 84 43.90 -19.25 -3.63
C TYR A 84 42.93 -18.23 -3.04
N THR A 85 42.73 -17.12 -3.75
CA THR A 85 41.70 -16.15 -3.39
C THR A 85 40.48 -16.44 -4.24
N PRO A 86 39.36 -16.91 -3.67
CA PRO A 86 38.16 -17.20 -4.43
C PRO A 86 37.64 -15.93 -5.14
N PRO A 87 37.03 -16.05 -6.33
CA PRO A 87 36.38 -14.92 -7.01
C PRO A 87 35.23 -14.36 -6.16
N ARG A 88 34.96 -13.04 -6.21
CA ARG A 88 34.03 -12.36 -5.28
C ARG A 88 32.64 -12.98 -5.17
N VAL A 89 32.11 -13.47 -6.28
CA VAL A 89 30.82 -14.16 -6.34
C VAL A 89 30.95 -15.21 -7.43
N ASP A 90 31.02 -16.49 -7.05
CA ASP A 90 30.78 -17.59 -7.97
C ASP A 90 29.36 -18.12 -7.76
N GLY A 91 28.61 -18.26 -8.86
CA GLY A 91 27.24 -18.74 -8.82
C GLY A 91 27.18 -20.23 -8.46
N LEU A 92 28.14 -21.04 -8.90
CA LEU A 92 28.15 -22.48 -8.62
C LEU A 92 28.51 -22.76 -7.17
N GLU A 93 29.51 -22.09 -6.61
CA GLU A 93 29.81 -22.14 -5.18
C GLU A 93 28.63 -21.71 -4.31
N PHE A 94 27.95 -20.61 -4.68
CA PHE A 94 26.74 -20.19 -3.98
C PHE A 94 25.65 -21.27 -4.02
N LEU A 95 25.40 -21.89 -5.18
CA LEU A 95 24.39 -22.95 -5.30
C LEU A 95 24.75 -24.19 -4.47
N LYS A 96 26.03 -24.57 -4.43
CA LYS A 96 26.53 -25.66 -3.58
C LYS A 96 26.33 -25.34 -2.10
N ALA A 97 26.69 -24.12 -1.67
CA ALA A 97 26.50 -23.66 -0.30
C ALA A 97 25.01 -23.58 0.07
N TRP A 98 24.17 -23.09 -0.84
CA TRP A 98 22.73 -22.99 -0.64
C TRP A 98 22.08 -24.38 -0.51
N LYS A 99 22.42 -25.33 -1.39
CA LYS A 99 21.98 -26.73 -1.30
C LYS A 99 22.36 -27.35 0.06
N LYS A 100 23.57 -27.07 0.54
CA LYS A 100 24.07 -27.59 1.83
C LYS A 100 23.34 -26.99 3.04
N LEU A 101 23.04 -25.69 3.01
CA LEU A 101 22.41 -24.97 4.13
C LEU A 101 20.88 -25.12 4.15
N ASN A 102 20.24 -25.33 3.00
CA ASN A 102 18.78 -25.33 2.85
C ASN A 102 18.28 -26.54 2.04
N PRO A 103 18.47 -27.78 2.53
CA PRO A 103 18.10 -28.98 1.77
C PRO A 103 16.60 -29.01 1.44
N ALA A 104 15.72 -28.71 2.41
CA ALA A 104 14.27 -28.74 2.20
C ALA A 104 13.77 -27.79 1.09
N GLN A 105 14.41 -26.63 0.92
CA GLN A 105 14.07 -25.70 -0.17
C GLN A 105 14.60 -26.19 -1.50
N TYR A 106 15.81 -26.78 -1.50
CA TYR A 106 16.44 -27.32 -2.70
C TYR A 106 15.65 -28.52 -3.23
N ASP A 107 15.34 -29.48 -2.38
CA ASP A 107 14.64 -30.72 -2.75
C ASP A 107 13.25 -30.39 -3.34
N SER A 108 12.51 -29.46 -2.73
CA SER A 108 11.22 -28.99 -3.27
C SER A 108 11.32 -28.39 -4.67
N VAL A 109 12.43 -27.69 -4.98
CA VAL A 109 12.64 -27.10 -6.31
C VAL A 109 13.00 -28.19 -7.33
N VAL A 110 13.81 -29.18 -6.93
CA VAL A 110 14.18 -30.32 -7.77
C VAL A 110 12.95 -31.17 -8.08
N ASP A 111 12.17 -31.56 -7.06
CA ASP A 111 10.93 -32.32 -7.22
C ASP A 111 9.96 -31.60 -8.17
N TYR A 112 9.82 -30.27 -8.04
CA TYR A 112 8.99 -29.49 -8.94
C TYR A 112 9.47 -29.55 -10.40
N GLN A 113 10.79 -29.49 -10.61
CA GLN A 113 11.39 -29.57 -11.95
C GLN A 113 11.25 -30.97 -12.56
N GLU A 114 11.48 -32.02 -11.77
CA GLU A 114 11.29 -33.41 -12.20
C GLU A 114 9.83 -33.69 -12.56
N ASN A 115 8.89 -33.22 -11.74
CA ASN A 115 7.47 -33.33 -12.05
C ASN A 115 7.07 -32.55 -13.31
N GLN A 116 7.66 -31.37 -13.56
CA GLN A 116 7.45 -30.66 -14.82
C GLN A 116 8.06 -31.41 -16.01
N ALA A 117 9.25 -31.98 -15.86
CA ALA A 117 9.92 -32.73 -16.90
C ALA A 117 9.12 -33.98 -17.27
N ALA A 118 8.69 -34.76 -16.27
CA ALA A 118 7.83 -35.94 -16.44
C ALA A 118 6.48 -35.59 -17.08
N ALA A 119 5.88 -34.44 -16.74
CA ALA A 119 4.65 -33.98 -17.37
C ALA A 119 4.85 -33.45 -18.81
N SER A 120 6.09 -33.10 -19.17
CA SER A 120 6.46 -32.57 -20.48
C SER A 120 7.07 -33.61 -21.42
N GLU A 121 7.44 -34.80 -20.92
CA GLU A 121 7.80 -35.93 -21.77
C GLU A 121 6.59 -36.21 -22.68
N PRO A 122 6.69 -36.01 -24.00
CA PRO A 122 5.65 -36.45 -24.90
C PRO A 122 5.61 -37.98 -24.84
N ASP A 123 4.41 -38.56 -24.72
CA ASP A 123 4.20 -39.99 -24.94
C ASP A 123 4.72 -40.33 -26.34
N TYR A 124 5.95 -40.83 -26.43
CA TYR A 124 6.47 -41.45 -27.63
C TYR A 124 5.76 -42.80 -27.75
N GLU A 125 4.53 -42.82 -28.27
CA GLU A 125 3.98 -44.05 -28.84
C GLU A 125 5.02 -44.55 -29.84
N GLU A 126 5.52 -45.77 -29.63
CA GLU A 126 6.47 -46.45 -30.51
C GLU A 126 5.94 -46.37 -31.95
N VAL A 127 6.53 -45.47 -32.75
CA VAL A 127 6.18 -45.36 -34.16
C VAL A 127 6.59 -46.69 -34.81
N PRO A 128 5.67 -47.43 -35.45
CA PRO A 128 5.99 -48.70 -36.09
C PRO A 128 7.18 -48.54 -37.05
N GLU A 129 8.13 -49.46 -37.03
CA GLU A 129 9.39 -49.44 -37.81
C GLU A 129 9.19 -49.10 -39.31
N GLN A 130 7.99 -49.35 -39.85
CA GLN A 130 7.60 -49.07 -41.23
C GLN A 130 7.63 -47.58 -41.63
N ILE A 131 7.55 -46.64 -40.68
CA ILE A 131 7.62 -45.20 -41.00
C ILE A 131 9.08 -44.71 -41.06
N GLN A 132 10.01 -45.34 -40.33
CA GLN A 132 11.42 -44.93 -40.28
C GLN A 132 12.15 -45.13 -41.62
N GLU A 133 11.81 -46.17 -42.39
CA GLU A 133 12.41 -46.41 -43.72
C GLU A 133 11.96 -45.36 -44.76
N SER A 134 10.75 -44.83 -44.65
CA SER A 134 10.21 -43.86 -45.61
C SER A 134 10.79 -42.45 -45.42
N VAL A 135 11.18 -42.08 -44.20
CA VAL A 135 11.77 -40.78 -43.88
C VAL A 135 13.25 -40.71 -44.30
N GLN A 136 13.98 -41.83 -44.24
CA GLN A 136 15.36 -41.89 -44.76
C GLN A 136 15.42 -41.71 -46.29
N GLN A 137 14.46 -42.25 -47.05
CA GLN A 137 14.44 -42.07 -48.51
C GLN A 137 14.11 -40.63 -48.94
N GLN A 138 13.35 -39.87 -48.14
CA GLN A 138 13.08 -38.46 -48.44
C GLN A 138 14.23 -37.52 -48.07
N THR A 139 15.05 -37.87 -47.07
CA THR A 139 16.21 -37.04 -46.67
C THR A 139 17.40 -37.16 -47.62
N TYR A 140 17.55 -38.28 -48.34
CA TYR A 140 18.59 -38.41 -49.37
C TYR A 140 18.31 -37.65 -50.67
N SER A 141 17.05 -37.28 -50.96
CA SER A 141 16.72 -36.53 -52.20
C SER A 141 16.74 -35.01 -52.03
N GLN A 142 16.62 -34.49 -50.80
CA GLN A 142 16.66 -33.03 -50.54
C GLN A 142 18.05 -32.53 -50.12
N GLY A 143 18.98 -33.41 -49.77
CA GLY A 143 20.35 -33.06 -49.37
C GLY A 143 21.28 -32.62 -50.51
N ALA A 144 20.87 -32.74 -51.78
CA ALA A 144 21.70 -32.39 -52.93
C ALA A 144 21.61 -30.92 -53.40
N GLU A 145 20.66 -30.13 -52.88
CA GLU A 145 20.44 -28.74 -53.34
C GLU A 145 20.68 -27.65 -52.26
N ALA A 146 21.02 -28.02 -51.02
CA ALA A 146 21.12 -27.07 -49.91
C ALA A 146 22.52 -26.47 -49.65
N GLU A 147 23.54 -26.80 -50.45
CA GLU A 147 24.86 -26.14 -50.38
C GLU A 147 24.91 -24.90 -51.28
N ARG A 148 24.19 -23.82 -50.92
CA ARG A 148 24.42 -22.43 -51.37
C ARG A 148 23.40 -21.46 -50.76
N SER A 149 23.52 -21.17 -49.46
CA SER A 149 22.93 -19.93 -48.93
C SER A 149 23.63 -19.45 -47.65
N PRO A 150 24.19 -18.23 -47.63
CA PRO A 150 24.82 -17.70 -46.44
C PRO A 150 23.77 -17.22 -45.42
N PHE A 151 23.99 -17.70 -44.20
CA PHE A 151 23.28 -17.45 -42.96
C PHE A 151 23.08 -15.94 -42.67
N GLN A 152 21.85 -15.43 -42.80
CA GLN A 152 21.45 -14.14 -42.22
C GLN A 152 20.70 -14.35 -40.91
N HIS A 153 21.32 -13.94 -39.82
CA HIS A 153 20.80 -14.01 -38.46
C HIS A 153 19.80 -12.85 -38.23
N GLN A 154 18.50 -13.09 -38.39
CA GLN A 154 17.46 -12.16 -37.94
C GLN A 154 16.85 -12.64 -36.63
N GLN A 155 17.22 -11.95 -35.54
CA GLN A 155 16.59 -12.09 -34.24
C GLN A 155 15.16 -11.53 -34.29
N THR A 156 14.14 -12.38 -34.17
CA THR A 156 12.78 -11.93 -33.91
C THR A 156 12.45 -12.13 -32.43
N ARG A 157 12.46 -11.02 -31.68
CA ARG A 157 11.88 -10.93 -30.34
C ARG A 157 10.36 -11.08 -30.44
N ARG A 158 9.82 -12.22 -30.02
CA ARG A 158 8.39 -12.37 -29.71
C ARG A 158 8.14 -11.93 -28.27
N MET A 159 7.46 -10.79 -28.11
CA MET A 159 6.97 -10.30 -26.82
C MET A 159 5.62 -10.98 -26.52
N HIS A 160 5.58 -11.84 -25.51
CA HIS A 160 4.32 -12.39 -24.98
C HIS A 160 3.67 -11.37 -24.05
N THR A 161 2.53 -10.81 -24.45
CA THR A 161 1.66 -9.99 -23.59
C THR A 161 0.63 -10.89 -22.90
N SER A 162 0.92 -11.35 -21.68
CA SER A 162 -0.09 -12.02 -20.86
C SER A 162 -1.07 -10.97 -20.31
N THR A 163 -2.33 -11.06 -20.73
CA THR A 163 -3.44 -10.26 -20.18
C THR A 163 -4.00 -10.98 -18.97
N ARG A 164 -3.58 -10.53 -17.78
CA ARG A 164 -4.10 -11.03 -16.49
C ARG A 164 -5.49 -10.46 -16.25
N ARG A 165 -6.55 -11.26 -16.49
CA ARG A 165 -7.92 -10.95 -16.08
C ARG A 165 -8.00 -10.93 -14.55
N LEU A 166 -8.23 -9.75 -13.97
CA LEU A 166 -8.59 -9.57 -12.56
C LEU A 166 -10.05 -10.02 -12.37
N GLY A 167 -10.24 -11.10 -11.60
CA GLY A 167 -11.55 -11.51 -11.12
C GLY A 167 -12.10 -10.48 -10.13
N TYR A 168 -13.35 -10.06 -10.35
CA TYR A 168 -14.09 -9.25 -9.40
C TYR A 168 -14.56 -10.13 -8.24
N ALA A 169 -14.05 -9.87 -7.04
CA ALA A 169 -14.60 -10.44 -5.81
C ALA A 169 -16.02 -9.87 -5.60
N GLN A 170 -17.00 -10.76 -5.49
CA GLN A 170 -18.38 -10.40 -5.12
C GLN A 170 -18.38 -9.87 -3.67
N LEU A 171 -18.71 -8.59 -3.52
CA LEU A 171 -19.03 -7.99 -2.22
C LEU A 171 -20.50 -8.32 -1.89
N SER A 172 -20.71 -9.02 -0.78
CA SER A 172 -22.01 -9.30 -0.19
C SER A 172 -22.79 -8.01 0.07
N THR A 173 -24.02 -7.94 -0.42
CA THR A 173 -24.97 -6.86 -0.12
C THR A 173 -25.40 -6.92 1.35
N PRO A 174 -25.42 -5.79 2.09
CA PRO A 174 -25.95 -5.80 3.45
C PRO A 174 -27.48 -5.87 3.42
N VAL A 175 -27.99 -6.92 4.04
CA VAL A 175 -29.38 -7.11 4.49
C VAL A 175 -29.76 -5.94 5.40
N GLY A 176 -31.00 -5.46 5.29
CA GLY A 176 -31.50 -4.27 5.97
C GLY A 176 -31.23 -4.31 7.47
N SER A 177 -30.48 -3.33 7.96
CA SER A 177 -30.15 -3.20 9.38
C SER A 177 -30.49 -1.80 9.84
N ASN A 178 -31.18 -1.74 10.98
CA ASN A 178 -31.26 -0.55 11.79
C ASN A 178 -29.84 0.00 12.04
N PRO A 179 -29.66 1.33 12.19
CA PRO A 179 -28.35 1.87 12.53
C PRO A 179 -27.81 1.17 13.78
N PRO A 180 -26.50 0.85 13.84
CA PRO A 180 -25.91 0.16 14.99
C PRO A 180 -26.15 0.95 16.27
N SER A 181 -26.20 0.29 17.43
CA SER A 181 -26.34 0.99 18.70
C SER A 181 -25.12 1.87 19.02
N ALA A 182 -25.26 2.86 19.90
CA ALA A 182 -24.16 3.72 20.35
C ALA A 182 -22.94 2.92 20.86
N LYS A 183 -23.22 1.82 21.58
CA LYS A 183 -22.22 0.91 22.13
C LYS A 183 -21.50 0.14 21.02
N GLU A 184 -22.26 -0.44 20.08
CA GLU A 184 -21.71 -1.14 18.91
C GLU A 184 -20.82 -0.20 18.10
N TRP A 185 -21.25 1.02 17.81
CA TRP A 185 -20.45 1.98 17.06
C TRP A 185 -19.12 2.34 17.74
N LEU A 186 -19.08 2.37 19.07
CA LEU A 186 -17.83 2.59 19.80
C LEU A 186 -16.90 1.38 19.75
N ASP A 187 -17.44 0.18 19.63
CA ASP A 187 -16.68 -1.07 19.44
C ASP A 187 -16.22 -1.30 18.01
N MET A 188 -16.90 -0.69 17.02
CA MET A 188 -16.51 -0.81 15.61
C MET A 188 -15.11 -0.26 15.36
N THR A 189 -14.36 -0.98 14.54
CA THR A 189 -13.05 -0.53 14.08
C THR A 189 -13.19 0.74 13.21
N ARG A 190 -12.09 1.50 13.09
CA ARG A 190 -12.07 2.71 12.25
C ARG A 190 -12.47 2.40 10.80
N GLU A 191 -12.12 1.23 10.31
CA GLU A 191 -12.40 0.78 8.94
C GLU A 191 -13.89 0.47 8.75
N GLU A 192 -14.50 -0.21 9.71
CA GLU A 192 -15.92 -0.52 9.67
C GLU A 192 -16.79 0.75 9.76
N ARG A 193 -16.44 1.71 10.62
CA ARG A 193 -17.14 3.01 10.67
C ARG A 193 -17.03 3.76 9.35
N LYS A 194 -15.86 3.70 8.71
CA LYS A 194 -15.63 4.31 7.39
C LYS A 194 -16.45 3.59 6.31
N ALA A 195 -16.57 2.27 6.38
CA ALA A 195 -17.38 1.47 5.48
C ALA A 195 -18.87 1.82 5.61
N LEU A 196 -19.40 1.92 6.83
CA LEU A 196 -20.79 2.34 7.07
C LEU A 196 -21.09 3.73 6.50
N ILE A 197 -20.22 4.72 6.76
CA ILE A 197 -20.40 6.07 6.20
C ILE A 197 -20.36 6.03 4.67
N ASN A 198 -19.43 5.29 4.08
CA ASN A 198 -19.34 5.17 2.62
C ASN A 198 -20.55 4.44 2.02
N ALA A 199 -21.08 3.41 2.69
CA ALA A 199 -22.28 2.70 2.27
C ALA A 199 -23.50 3.61 2.30
N ALA A 200 -23.72 4.32 3.42
CA ALA A 200 -24.86 5.23 3.59
C ALA A 200 -24.80 6.42 2.61
N THR A 201 -23.61 7.01 2.42
CA THR A 201 -23.43 8.09 1.42
C THR A 201 -23.66 7.62 0.00
N THR A 202 -23.23 6.42 -0.34
CA THR A 202 -23.44 5.82 -1.66
C THR A 202 -24.91 5.51 -1.89
N ALA A 203 -25.62 4.99 -0.89
CA ALA A 203 -27.07 4.79 -0.93
C ALA A 203 -27.81 6.12 -1.16
N LYS A 204 -27.44 7.19 -0.43
CA LYS A 204 -28.06 8.51 -0.59
C LYS A 204 -27.77 9.15 -1.96
N ILE A 205 -26.53 9.01 -2.46
CA ILE A 205 -26.15 9.45 -3.81
C ILE A 205 -26.94 8.70 -4.88
N ARG A 206 -27.15 7.38 -4.71
CA ARG A 206 -27.98 6.58 -5.64
C ARG A 206 -29.44 7.03 -5.62
N GLN A 207 -29.99 7.30 -4.43
CA GLN A 207 -31.35 7.81 -4.30
C GLN A 207 -31.51 9.17 -4.99
N LEU A 208 -30.61 10.12 -4.74
CA LEU A 208 -30.65 11.45 -5.36
C LEU A 208 -30.49 11.40 -6.89
N LYS A 209 -29.67 10.48 -7.40
CA LYS A 209 -29.57 10.24 -8.85
C LYS A 209 -30.88 9.69 -9.44
N LYS A 210 -31.58 8.82 -8.71
CA LYS A 210 -32.88 8.28 -9.14
C LYS A 210 -33.96 9.35 -9.14
N GLU A 211 -33.93 10.27 -8.19
CA GLU A 211 -34.91 11.35 -8.04
C GLU A 211 -34.68 12.50 -9.04
N ARG A 212 -33.42 12.88 -9.30
CA ARG A 212 -33.10 14.05 -10.15
C ARG A 212 -32.73 13.71 -11.59
N GLY A 213 -32.35 12.47 -11.90
CA GLY A 213 -31.88 12.08 -13.24
C GLY A 213 -30.53 12.71 -13.67
N GLU A 214 -29.94 13.59 -12.85
CA GLU A 214 -28.76 14.38 -13.19
C GLU A 214 -27.45 13.88 -12.53
N HIS A 215 -26.32 14.34 -13.10
CA HIS A 215 -24.99 14.09 -12.57
C HIS A 215 -24.70 14.95 -11.33
N ILE A 216 -24.66 14.32 -10.15
CA ILE A 216 -24.29 14.97 -8.88
C ILE A 216 -22.84 15.49 -8.94
N SER A 217 -22.67 16.78 -8.63
CA SER A 217 -21.37 17.47 -8.63
C SER A 217 -20.44 16.93 -7.52
N PRO A 218 -19.10 16.97 -7.71
CA PRO A 218 -18.16 16.60 -6.65
C PRO A 218 -18.36 17.37 -5.34
N ALA A 219 -18.74 18.65 -5.40
CA ALA A 219 -19.00 19.47 -4.22
C ALA A 219 -20.23 18.97 -3.44
N GLU A 220 -21.31 18.61 -4.15
CA GLU A 220 -22.52 18.06 -3.56
C GLU A 220 -22.26 16.69 -2.92
N LYS A 221 -21.44 15.84 -3.56
CA LYS A 221 -21.02 14.55 -2.95
C LYS A 221 -20.29 14.76 -1.64
N GLN A 222 -19.45 15.80 -1.55
CA GLN A 222 -18.76 16.14 -0.30
C GLN A 222 -19.74 16.66 0.76
N ALA A 223 -20.70 17.50 0.37
CA ALA A 223 -21.76 17.99 1.27
C ALA A 223 -22.61 16.85 1.83
N ILE A 224 -23.06 15.91 0.97
CA ILE A 224 -23.81 14.71 1.37
C ILE A 224 -22.98 13.84 2.32
N LYS A 225 -21.67 13.73 2.07
CA LYS A 225 -20.77 12.96 2.93
C LYS A 225 -20.56 13.61 4.30
N SER A 226 -20.43 14.92 4.36
CA SER A 226 -20.36 15.63 5.64
C SER A 226 -21.67 15.52 6.41
N ASP A 227 -22.80 15.67 5.73
CA ASP A 227 -24.13 15.59 6.32
C ASP A 227 -24.41 14.20 6.92
N MET A 228 -24.19 13.13 6.13
CA MET A 228 -24.33 11.75 6.62
C MET A 228 -23.41 11.45 7.81
N LYS A 229 -22.21 12.02 7.83
CA LYS A 229 -21.29 11.85 8.96
C LYS A 229 -21.79 12.56 10.22
N ILE A 230 -22.42 13.73 10.08
CA ILE A 230 -23.02 14.46 11.20
C ILE A 230 -24.24 13.70 11.70
N ARG A 231 -25.13 13.29 10.81
CA ARG A 231 -26.36 12.56 11.13
C ARG A 231 -26.09 11.23 11.83
N LEU A 232 -25.20 10.39 11.28
CA LEU A 232 -24.80 9.15 11.95
C LEU A 232 -24.22 9.46 13.33
N ARG A 233 -23.38 10.48 13.45
CA ARG A 233 -22.82 10.87 14.75
C ARG A 233 -23.89 11.33 15.76
N GLN A 234 -24.92 12.05 15.31
CA GLN A 234 -26.04 12.50 16.14
C GLN A 234 -26.96 11.34 16.55
N GLU A 235 -27.31 10.45 15.61
CA GLU A 235 -28.12 9.26 15.87
C GLU A 235 -27.39 8.28 16.81
N LEU A 236 -26.05 8.24 16.77
CA LEU A 236 -25.25 7.27 17.52
C LEU A 236 -24.73 7.76 18.87
N ILE A 237 -24.56 9.07 19.08
CA ILE A 237 -24.11 9.61 20.38
C ILE A 237 -25.32 9.97 21.25
N GLY A 238 -26.54 9.88 20.70
CA GLY A 238 -27.75 10.38 21.33
C GLY A 238 -27.88 11.88 21.11
N THR A 239 -29.10 12.32 20.87
CA THR A 239 -29.47 13.68 20.41
C THR A 239 -29.21 14.81 21.42
N GLY A 240 -28.50 14.59 22.53
CA GLY A 240 -28.47 15.56 23.63
C GLY A 240 -27.11 15.94 24.20
N ILE A 241 -25.99 15.40 23.70
CA ILE A 241 -24.72 15.52 24.46
C ILE A 241 -23.75 16.52 23.86
N PHE A 242 -23.81 16.74 22.55
CA PHE A 242 -23.11 17.85 21.88
C PHE A 242 -24.01 18.38 20.77
N GLU A 243 -24.52 19.60 20.93
CA GLU A 243 -25.35 20.25 19.90
C GLU A 243 -24.50 20.55 18.67
N ASP A 244 -23.20 20.80 18.87
CA ASP A 244 -22.28 21.19 17.82
C ASP A 244 -20.95 20.44 17.85
N LYS A 245 -20.43 20.06 16.68
CA LYS A 245 -19.07 19.45 16.56
C LYS A 245 -18.01 20.32 17.22
N LYS A 246 -18.20 21.65 17.16
CA LYS A 246 -17.31 22.64 17.78
C LYS A 246 -17.24 22.50 19.30
N GLU A 247 -18.33 22.10 19.96
CA GLU A 247 -18.37 21.94 21.41
C GLU A 247 -17.56 20.72 21.86
N TYR A 248 -17.73 19.60 21.15
CA TYR A 248 -16.90 18.41 21.36
C TYR A 248 -15.41 18.73 21.18
N ASP A 249 -15.04 19.37 20.06
CA ASP A 249 -13.65 19.71 19.77
C ASP A 249 -13.09 20.71 20.81
N LYS A 250 -13.91 21.67 21.26
CA LYS A 250 -13.58 22.63 22.33
C LYS A 250 -13.34 21.93 23.66
N MET A 251 -14.17 20.95 24.01
CA MET A 251 -14.04 20.21 25.26
C MET A 251 -12.80 19.29 25.26
N MET A 252 -12.60 18.50 24.19
CA MET A 252 -11.41 17.67 24.05
C MET A 252 -10.12 18.51 24.06
N SER A 253 -10.18 19.72 23.51
CA SER A 253 -9.07 20.69 23.54
C SER A 253 -8.86 21.35 24.90
N ALA A 254 -9.93 21.57 25.68
CA ALA A 254 -9.85 22.11 27.04
C ALA A 254 -9.27 21.07 28.00
N GLU A 255 -9.71 19.83 27.90
CA GLU A 255 -9.19 18.72 28.67
C GLU A 255 -7.71 18.44 28.35
N GLY A 256 -7.34 18.43 27.06
CA GLY A 256 -5.94 18.28 26.66
C GLY A 256 -5.03 19.37 27.25
N ARG A 257 -5.53 20.60 27.36
CA ARG A 257 -4.82 21.71 28.03
C ARG A 257 -4.74 21.51 29.54
N SER A 258 -5.82 21.06 30.18
CA SER A 258 -5.83 20.75 31.61
C SER A 258 -4.79 19.69 31.99
N ARG A 259 -4.67 18.62 31.20
CA ARG A 259 -3.65 17.58 31.41
C ARG A 259 -2.23 18.07 31.19
N ALA A 260 -2.01 18.88 30.15
CA ALA A 260 -0.72 19.49 29.90
C ALA A 260 -0.26 20.37 31.08
N ASN A 261 -1.19 21.14 31.67
CA ASN A 261 -0.91 21.94 32.86
C ASN A 261 -0.62 21.09 34.10
N GLN A 262 -1.17 19.89 34.17
CA GLN A 262 -0.92 18.92 35.25
C GLN A 262 0.31 18.03 35.00
N GLY A 263 1.04 18.24 33.89
CA GLY A 263 2.20 17.41 33.52
C GLY A 263 1.83 15.97 33.11
N LEU A 264 0.55 15.69 32.84
CA LEU A 264 0.08 14.36 32.47
C LEU A 264 0.25 14.11 30.96
N PRO A 265 0.59 12.87 30.54
CA PRO A 265 0.67 12.52 29.14
C PRO A 265 -0.68 12.65 28.42
N LYS A 266 -0.62 12.83 27.09
CA LYS A 266 -1.81 12.87 26.23
C LYS A 266 -2.58 11.56 26.36
N ARG A 267 -3.92 11.66 26.45
CA ARG A 267 -4.76 10.47 26.60
C ARG A 267 -4.66 9.52 25.42
N THR A 268 -4.59 8.23 25.72
CA THR A 268 -4.74 7.15 24.73
C THR A 268 -6.16 7.18 24.14
N PRO A 269 -6.39 6.56 22.97
CA PRO A 269 -7.73 6.46 22.39
C PRO A 269 -8.76 5.82 23.33
N GLU A 270 -8.33 4.87 24.16
CA GLU A 270 -9.14 4.16 25.15
C GLU A 270 -9.53 5.09 26.31
N GLU A 271 -8.58 5.83 26.87
CA GLU A 271 -8.87 6.81 27.93
C GLU A 271 -9.78 7.96 27.46
N LYS A 272 -9.72 8.30 26.16
CA LYS A 272 -10.68 9.25 25.55
C LYS A 272 -12.07 8.64 25.43
N ARG A 273 -12.16 7.33 25.14
CA ARG A 273 -13.42 6.61 25.10
C ARG A 273 -14.05 6.54 26.49
N GLU A 274 -13.27 6.21 27.50
CA GLU A 274 -13.71 6.18 28.90
C GLU A 274 -14.18 7.54 29.40
N LEU A 275 -13.49 8.62 29.01
CA LEU A 275 -13.95 9.98 29.30
C LEU A 275 -15.35 10.22 28.75
N LEU A 276 -15.54 9.91 27.47
CA LEU A 276 -16.81 10.16 26.80
C LEU A 276 -17.91 9.33 27.44
N LEU A 277 -17.64 8.07 27.76
CA LEU A 277 -18.56 7.22 28.53
C LEU A 277 -18.88 7.81 29.91
N SER A 278 -17.89 8.34 30.62
CA SER A 278 -18.10 8.99 31.92
C SER A 278 -18.93 10.28 31.80
N ILE A 279 -18.76 11.04 30.71
CA ILE A 279 -19.55 12.25 30.44
C ILE A 279 -20.97 11.87 30.05
N LEU A 280 -21.15 10.85 29.20
CA LEU A 280 -22.45 10.31 28.82
C LEU A 280 -23.22 9.79 30.05
N GLN A 281 -22.53 9.09 30.97
CA GLN A 281 -23.09 8.63 32.24
C GLN A 281 -23.42 9.79 33.19
N LYS A 282 -22.52 10.76 33.34
CA LYS A 282 -22.75 11.98 34.15
C LYS A 282 -23.84 12.88 33.61
N ALA A 283 -24.04 12.90 32.29
CA ALA A 283 -25.10 13.67 31.64
C ALA A 283 -26.50 13.08 31.85
N GLY A 284 -26.64 11.95 32.58
CA GLY A 284 -27.92 11.53 33.12
C GLY A 284 -28.94 11.13 32.05
N ASN A 285 -28.57 10.21 31.17
CA ASN A 285 -29.52 9.54 30.27
C ASN A 285 -29.28 8.03 30.20
N ALA A 286 -28.93 7.42 31.34
CA ALA A 286 -28.80 5.97 31.44
C ALA A 286 -30.15 5.24 31.46
N ASP A 287 -31.26 5.88 31.88
CA ASP A 287 -32.58 5.22 31.97
C ASP A 287 -33.75 5.94 31.25
N SER A 288 -33.69 7.26 30.96
CA SER A 288 -34.87 7.98 30.43
C SER A 288 -35.13 7.83 28.92
N ALA A 289 -34.15 7.37 28.15
CA ALA A 289 -34.28 7.23 26.69
C ALA A 289 -35.00 5.92 26.28
N LEU A 290 -34.97 4.89 27.13
CA LEU A 290 -35.68 3.62 26.87
C LEU A 290 -37.17 3.72 27.25
N GLU A 291 -37.55 4.48 28.27
CA GLU A 291 -38.97 4.67 28.61
C GLU A 291 -39.70 5.58 27.61
N ARG A 292 -39.08 6.67 27.13
CA ARG A 292 -39.73 7.58 26.18
C ARG A 292 -40.03 6.96 24.80
N ILE A 293 -39.31 5.93 24.40
CA ILE A 293 -39.55 5.22 23.14
C ILE A 293 -40.68 4.17 23.28
N LEU A 294 -41.01 3.75 24.50
CA LEU A 294 -42.04 2.75 24.76
C LEU A 294 -43.41 3.32 25.19
N THR A 295 -43.51 4.61 25.55
CA THR A 295 -44.77 5.18 26.08
C THR A 295 -45.42 6.32 25.30
N GLU A 296 -44.86 6.80 24.17
CA GLU A 296 -45.55 7.82 23.37
C GLU A 296 -46.09 7.26 22.03
N PRO A 297 -47.41 7.07 21.88
CA PRO A 297 -48.00 6.82 20.58
C PRO A 297 -47.93 8.09 19.73
N ALA A 298 -47.53 7.92 18.47
CA ALA A 298 -47.39 8.99 17.49
C ALA A 298 -48.68 9.83 17.38
N THR A 299 -48.62 11.11 17.78
CA THR A 299 -49.65 12.09 17.44
C THR A 299 -49.48 12.55 15.99
N PRO A 300 -50.47 12.34 15.11
CA PRO A 300 -50.43 12.88 13.76
C PRO A 300 -50.95 14.32 13.74
N GLY A 301 -50.11 15.22 13.26
CA GLY A 301 -50.55 16.43 12.55
C GLY A 301 -50.76 17.68 13.38
N THR A 302 -50.03 18.74 13.02
CA THR A 302 -50.63 20.08 12.88
C THR A 302 -49.80 20.88 11.86
N PRO A 303 -50.43 21.56 10.89
CA PRO A 303 -49.74 22.35 9.87
C PRO A 303 -49.55 23.82 10.29
N LEU A 304 -48.60 24.44 9.56
CA LEU A 304 -48.11 25.83 9.53
C LEU A 304 -47.14 26.23 10.66
#